data_AF-A0A5C7A5F5-F1
#
_entry.id   AF-A0A5C7A5F5-F1
#
_cell.length_a   1.000
_cell.length_b   1.000
_cell.length_c   1.000
_cell.angle_alpha   90.00
_cell.angle_beta   90.00
_cell.angle_gamma   90.00
#
_symmetry.space_group_name_H-M   'P 1'
#
loop_
_entity.id
_entity.type
_entity.pdbx_description
1 polymer ?
#
loop_
_entity_poly.entity_id
_entity_poly.type
_entity_poly.pdbx_seq_one_letter_code
_entity_poly.pdbx_strand_id
1 'polypeptide(L)'
;MTSYRLTIPFLIMSLLPSVVLLGCQTTEGNQIKPLTVESSALVNDKEMEALIERIYSEPNEHIRSWKLPELPVSTLNRYDWQLIEWLDKTGRIINLDAERPVLMDVRPSNLIFDYDCQRYRVDHSDYNDYKYSPYLVSTLTPPSCLTTPVPSSSHSLSSEQKQQRYKIVENLTALFPRYGRGSFSFQLISQKPSTYQLVLKAQDDTLTFKGSVKTIKPTSGLPITKEFLESHKWRLVSAINSNQQPITELNYRGIPIYSGFYTSNERSNAGFSANCNGVGGPYILTPDHILLIGSGAQSMMGCGPKREAAEDKIREVEQLSRGQLSLKQYPDSDESVAKIPYYLLTQKLDSGDTLIWKNEKKE
;
A
#
# COMPACT_ATOMS: atom_id res chain seq x y z
N MET A 1 -27.87 -67.67 5.22
CA MET A 1 -29.32 -67.76 4.92
C MET A 1 -29.74 -66.46 4.26
N THR A 2 -30.03 -66.58 2.98
CA THR A 2 -30.55 -65.57 2.06
C THR A 2 -32.02 -65.26 2.35
N SER A 3 -32.42 -63.99 2.26
CA SER A 3 -33.69 -63.59 1.64
C SER A 3 -33.72 -62.10 1.33
N TYR A 4 -33.89 -61.81 0.05
CA TYR A 4 -34.26 -60.53 -0.53
C TYR A 4 -35.80 -60.34 -0.49
N ARG A 5 -36.27 -59.08 -0.46
CA ARG A 5 -37.48 -58.56 -1.17
C ARG A 5 -37.56 -57.02 -0.96
N LEU A 6 -37.29 -56.22 -1.98
CA LEU A 6 -38.18 -55.65 -3.02
C LEU A 6 -39.02 -54.41 -2.60
N THR A 7 -38.46 -53.23 -2.88
CA THR A 7 -38.95 -52.13 -3.78
C THR A 7 -40.31 -51.38 -3.64
N ILE A 8 -40.15 -50.04 -3.44
CA ILE A 8 -40.77 -48.82 -4.06
C ILE A 8 -42.24 -48.45 -3.65
N PRO A 9 -42.73 -47.20 -3.88
CA PRO A 9 -42.72 -46.03 -2.99
C PRO A 9 -44.15 -45.53 -2.66
N PHE A 10 -44.33 -44.55 -1.78
CA PHE A 10 -45.53 -43.71 -1.82
C PHE A 10 -45.19 -42.24 -1.64
N LEU A 11 -45.50 -41.48 -2.68
CA LEU A 11 -45.50 -40.04 -2.78
C LEU A 11 -46.81 -39.55 -2.13
N ILE A 12 -46.74 -38.68 -1.12
CA ILE A 12 -47.90 -37.91 -0.67
C ILE A 12 -47.51 -36.43 -0.65
N MET A 13 -48.04 -35.70 -1.63
CA MET A 13 -48.23 -34.26 -1.53
C MET A 13 -49.39 -33.98 -0.55
N SER A 14 -49.17 -33.11 0.42
CA SER A 14 -50.22 -32.29 1.04
C SER A 14 -49.53 -31.16 1.82
N LEU A 15 -49.53 -29.94 1.29
CA LEU A 15 -50.42 -28.85 1.68
C LEU A 15 -50.21 -28.39 3.13
N LEU A 16 -49.53 -27.25 3.26
CA LEU A 16 -49.54 -26.37 4.43
C LEU A 16 -50.99 -26.05 4.85
N PRO A 17 -51.19 -25.83 6.15
CA PRO A 17 -51.72 -24.53 6.50
C PRO A 17 -50.91 -23.83 7.59
N SER A 18 -50.77 -22.53 7.37
CA SER A 18 -50.22 -21.51 8.24
C SER A 18 -50.90 -21.54 9.61
N VAL A 19 -50.11 -21.78 10.66
CA VAL A 19 -50.49 -21.38 12.02
C VAL A 19 -49.81 -20.05 12.30
N VAL A 20 -50.61 -18.99 12.20
CA VAL A 20 -50.32 -17.68 12.77
C VAL A 20 -50.48 -17.82 14.29
N LEU A 21 -49.38 -17.72 15.02
CA LEU A 21 -49.38 -17.42 16.45
C LEU A 21 -48.76 -16.04 16.62
N LEU A 22 -49.66 -15.06 16.79
CA LEU A 22 -49.38 -13.76 17.35
C LEU A 22 -48.97 -13.93 18.83
N GLY A 23 -47.88 -13.27 19.22
CA GLY A 23 -47.64 -12.87 20.61
C GLY A 23 -46.35 -13.38 21.23
N CYS A 24 -45.25 -12.66 21.01
CA CYS A 24 -44.57 -11.93 22.07
C CYS A 24 -43.52 -10.99 21.45
N GLN A 25 -43.76 -9.69 21.59
CA GLN A 25 -42.76 -8.66 21.32
C GLN A 25 -41.65 -8.76 22.37
N THR A 26 -40.42 -8.95 21.90
CA THR A 26 -39.23 -8.41 22.57
C THR A 26 -38.38 -7.74 21.50
N THR A 27 -38.16 -6.46 21.73
CA THR A 27 -37.47 -5.47 20.91
C THR A 27 -35.99 -5.79 20.69
N GLU A 28 -35.52 -5.44 19.48
CA GLU A 28 -34.13 -5.13 19.09
C GLU A 28 -33.07 -6.22 19.31
N GLY A 29 -33.16 -7.28 18.49
CA GLY A 29 -31.97 -8.02 18.07
C GLY A 29 -31.29 -7.28 16.93
N ASN A 30 -30.11 -6.70 17.20
CA ASN A 30 -29.19 -6.21 16.16
C ASN A 30 -28.79 -7.38 15.25
N GLN A 31 -29.57 -7.61 14.20
CA GLN A 31 -29.14 -8.43 13.09
C GLN A 31 -27.99 -7.69 12.41
N ILE A 32 -26.78 -8.22 12.59
CA ILE A 32 -25.65 -7.91 11.71
C ILE A 32 -26.12 -8.32 10.31
N LYS A 33 -26.61 -7.36 9.53
CA LYS A 33 -26.79 -7.53 8.09
C LYS A 33 -25.39 -7.82 7.53
N PRO A 34 -25.13 -8.99 6.94
CA PRO A 34 -23.98 -9.11 6.06
C PRO A 34 -24.24 -8.14 4.90
N LEU A 35 -23.48 -7.06 4.84
CA LEU A 35 -23.41 -6.25 3.63
C LEU A 35 -22.79 -7.16 2.57
N THR A 36 -23.64 -7.59 1.64
CA THR A 36 -23.23 -8.22 0.40
C THR A 36 -22.24 -7.27 -0.28
N VAL A 37 -20.96 -7.61 -0.24
CA VAL A 37 -19.93 -6.87 -0.96
C VAL A 37 -20.17 -7.16 -2.43
N GLU A 38 -20.67 -6.14 -3.16
CA GLU A 38 -20.81 -6.20 -4.61
C GLU A 38 -19.47 -6.58 -5.25
N SER A 39 -19.55 -7.40 -6.31
CA SER A 39 -18.42 -7.88 -7.08
C SER A 39 -17.47 -6.74 -7.46
N SER A 40 -16.16 -7.01 -7.45
CA SER A 40 -15.05 -6.14 -7.87
C SER A 40 -15.46 -5.10 -8.92
N ALA A 41 -15.73 -3.87 -8.48
CA ALA A 41 -15.91 -2.76 -9.39
C ALA A 41 -14.53 -2.39 -9.97
N LEU A 42 -14.43 -2.28 -11.29
CA LEU A 42 -13.31 -1.58 -11.92
C LEU A 42 -13.29 -0.14 -11.39
N VAL A 43 -12.09 0.35 -11.08
CA VAL A 43 -11.89 1.74 -10.70
C VAL A 43 -12.43 2.62 -11.84
N ASN A 44 -13.27 3.61 -11.50
CA ASN A 44 -13.92 4.48 -12.48
C ASN A 44 -12.89 5.41 -13.15
N ASP A 45 -12.60 5.17 -14.44
CA ASP A 45 -11.66 5.96 -15.27
C ASP A 45 -12.05 7.44 -15.40
N LYS A 46 -13.29 7.82 -15.08
CA LYS A 46 -13.79 9.20 -15.19
C LYS A 46 -12.98 10.23 -14.41
N GLU A 47 -12.41 9.86 -13.26
CA GLU A 47 -11.57 10.78 -12.48
C GLU A 47 -10.23 11.05 -13.17
N MET A 48 -9.67 10.04 -13.84
CA MET A 48 -8.40 10.19 -14.57
C MET A 48 -8.62 11.02 -15.83
N GLU A 49 -9.71 10.78 -16.56
CA GLU A 49 -10.11 11.62 -17.71
C GLU A 49 -10.35 13.08 -17.28
N ALA A 50 -11.07 13.33 -16.18
CA ALA A 50 -11.30 14.68 -15.68
C ALA A 50 -10.00 15.40 -15.24
N LEU A 51 -9.03 14.67 -14.68
CA LEU A 51 -7.71 15.21 -14.34
C LEU A 51 -6.94 15.60 -15.60
N ILE A 52 -6.97 14.75 -16.63
CA ILE A 52 -6.33 14.98 -17.93
C ILE A 52 -6.96 16.18 -18.63
N GLU A 53 -8.29 16.24 -18.74
CA GLU A 53 -8.98 17.40 -19.30
C GLU A 53 -8.59 18.69 -18.58
N ARG A 54 -8.50 18.67 -17.25
CA ARG A 54 -8.03 19.83 -16.47
C ARG A 54 -6.62 20.22 -16.85
N ILE A 55 -5.68 19.27 -16.87
CA ILE A 55 -4.27 19.48 -17.26
C ILE A 55 -4.16 20.11 -18.66
N TYR A 56 -4.90 19.57 -19.64
CA TYR A 56 -4.81 20.01 -21.04
C TYR A 56 -5.68 21.23 -21.36
N SER A 57 -6.57 21.63 -20.46
CA SER A 57 -7.35 22.87 -20.55
C SER A 57 -6.60 24.11 -20.06
N GLU A 58 -5.50 23.93 -19.31
CA GLU A 58 -4.65 25.04 -18.87
C GLU A 58 -3.86 25.65 -20.04
N PRO A 59 -3.65 26.98 -20.07
CA PRO A 59 -3.01 27.65 -21.19
C PRO A 59 -1.63 27.07 -21.55
N ASN A 60 -1.38 26.93 -22.86
CA ASN A 60 -0.24 26.24 -23.49
C ASN A 60 1.17 26.59 -22.98
N GLU A 61 1.37 27.73 -22.31
CA GLU A 61 2.65 28.04 -21.67
C GLU A 61 3.01 27.06 -20.54
N HIS A 62 2.01 26.47 -19.87
CA HIS A 62 2.23 25.51 -18.78
C HIS A 62 2.55 24.12 -19.34
N ILE A 63 1.86 23.70 -20.40
CA ILE A 63 2.08 22.42 -21.11
C ILE A 63 3.49 22.34 -21.73
N ARG A 64 4.05 23.45 -22.23
CA ARG A 64 5.42 23.49 -22.81
C ARG A 64 6.53 23.52 -21.77
N SER A 65 6.21 23.79 -20.51
CA SER A 65 7.21 24.04 -19.47
C SER A 65 7.65 22.80 -18.70
N TRP A 66 7.15 21.60 -19.05
CA TRP A 66 7.33 20.37 -18.25
C TRP A 66 6.82 20.52 -16.81
N LYS A 67 5.97 21.53 -16.57
CA LYS A 67 5.31 21.82 -15.30
C LYS A 67 3.90 21.25 -15.41
N LEU A 68 3.60 20.27 -14.58
CA LEU A 68 2.25 19.74 -14.48
C LEU A 68 1.67 20.12 -13.12
N PRO A 69 0.34 20.33 -13.03
CA PRO A 69 -0.32 20.48 -11.74
C PRO A 69 -0.03 19.23 -10.90
N GLU A 70 -0.09 19.37 -9.57
CA GLU A 70 0.10 18.26 -8.64
C GLU A 70 -0.77 17.06 -9.08
N LEU A 71 -0.14 16.00 -9.59
CA LEU A 71 -0.83 14.75 -9.90
C LEU A 71 -1.19 14.14 -8.55
N PRO A 72 -2.49 14.01 -8.18
CA PRO A 72 -2.85 13.44 -6.90
C PRO A 72 -2.30 12.02 -6.82
N VAL A 73 -1.44 11.76 -5.84
CA VAL A 73 -0.81 10.45 -5.68
C VAL A 73 -1.86 9.35 -5.46
N SER A 74 -3.02 9.70 -4.90
CA SER A 74 -4.20 8.83 -4.81
C SER A 74 -4.72 8.38 -6.18
N THR A 75 -4.69 9.25 -7.19
CA THR A 75 -5.09 8.93 -8.56
C THR A 75 -4.06 8.07 -9.26
N LEU A 76 -2.76 8.39 -9.12
CA LEU A 76 -1.69 7.57 -9.68
C LEU A 76 -1.67 6.15 -9.10
N ASN A 77 -2.05 5.99 -7.83
CA ASN A 77 -2.12 4.68 -7.17
C ASN A 77 -3.24 3.77 -7.67
N ARG A 78 -4.16 4.25 -8.51
CA ARG A 78 -5.20 3.43 -9.14
C ARG A 78 -4.67 2.54 -10.26
N TYR A 79 -3.40 2.71 -10.64
CA TYR A 79 -2.79 2.02 -11.77
C TYR A 79 -1.56 1.24 -11.32
N ASP A 80 -1.37 0.07 -11.90
CA ASP A 80 -0.10 -0.64 -11.92
C ASP A 80 0.75 -0.07 -13.06
N TRP A 81 1.89 0.54 -12.71
CA TRP A 81 2.78 1.18 -13.66
C TRP A 81 3.90 0.24 -14.06
N GLN A 82 3.91 -0.18 -15.33
CA GLN A 82 4.93 -1.03 -15.91
C GLN A 82 5.82 -0.22 -16.86
N LEU A 83 7.13 -0.27 -16.68
CA LEU A 83 8.08 0.35 -17.59
C LEU A 83 7.99 -0.34 -18.96
N ILE A 84 7.78 0.44 -20.01
CA ILE A 84 7.69 -0.04 -21.41
C ILE A 84 8.77 0.55 -22.30
N GLU A 85 9.38 1.66 -21.90
CA GLU A 85 10.46 2.30 -22.65
C GLU A 85 11.37 3.09 -21.72
N TRP A 86 12.68 3.04 -21.98
CA TRP A 86 13.67 3.89 -21.34
C TRP A 86 14.57 4.48 -22.42
N LEU A 87 14.54 5.80 -22.57
CA LEU A 87 15.43 6.57 -23.43
C LEU A 87 16.53 7.22 -22.60
N ASP A 88 17.78 7.01 -23.00
CA ASP A 88 18.91 7.74 -22.42
C ASP A 88 18.93 9.20 -22.87
N LYS A 89 19.81 10.01 -22.25
CA LYS A 89 20.06 11.41 -22.63
C LYS A 89 20.35 11.68 -24.12
N THR A 90 20.73 10.67 -24.89
CA THR A 90 20.99 10.79 -26.34
C THR A 90 19.81 10.32 -27.19
N GLY A 91 18.70 9.94 -26.56
CA GLY A 91 17.50 9.41 -27.22
C GLY A 91 17.63 7.95 -27.63
N ARG A 92 18.63 7.21 -27.14
CA ARG A 92 18.77 5.78 -27.43
C ARG A 92 17.91 4.98 -26.47
N ILE A 93 17.23 3.97 -27.02
CA ILE A 93 16.48 3.00 -26.22
C ILE A 93 17.48 2.14 -25.44
N ILE A 94 17.38 2.17 -24.12
CA ILE A 94 18.00 1.19 -23.25
C ILE A 94 17.17 -0.09 -23.37
N ASN A 95 17.76 -1.15 -23.92
CA ASN A 95 17.03 -2.40 -24.09
C ASN A 95 16.62 -2.98 -22.72
N LEU A 96 15.30 -3.11 -22.54
CA LEU A 96 14.63 -3.62 -21.37
C LEU A 96 14.14 -5.07 -21.53
N ASP A 97 14.60 -5.82 -22.55
CA ASP A 97 14.29 -7.25 -22.81
C ASP A 97 14.55 -8.13 -21.58
N ALA A 98 13.66 -8.01 -20.62
CA ALA A 98 13.64 -8.71 -19.37
C ALA A 98 12.34 -9.50 -19.38
N GLU A 99 12.44 -10.80 -19.11
CA GLU A 99 11.28 -11.66 -18.93
C GLU A 99 10.31 -11.14 -17.86
N ARG A 100 10.79 -10.26 -16.97
CA ARG A 100 10.00 -9.61 -15.94
C ARG A 100 9.97 -8.09 -16.14
N PRO A 101 8.80 -7.45 -15.99
CA PRO A 101 8.71 -6.01 -16.07
C PRO A 101 9.37 -5.31 -14.89
N VAL A 102 9.90 -4.11 -15.12
CA VAL A 102 10.16 -3.14 -14.04
C VAL A 102 8.83 -2.47 -13.70
N LEU A 103 8.43 -2.52 -12.44
CA LEU A 103 7.22 -1.90 -11.93
C LEU A 103 7.55 -0.65 -11.12
N MET A 104 6.62 0.30 -11.05
CA MET A 104 6.77 1.50 -10.22
C MET A 104 5.57 1.69 -9.29
N ASP A 105 5.88 1.91 -8.02
CA ASP A 105 4.96 2.36 -6.99
C ASP A 105 5.17 3.83 -6.72
N VAL A 106 4.11 4.60 -6.89
CA VAL A 106 4.10 6.02 -6.53
C VAL A 106 3.54 6.14 -5.11
N ARG A 107 4.33 6.63 -4.15
CA ARG A 107 3.87 6.94 -2.79
C ARG A 107 3.96 8.46 -2.56
N PRO A 108 3.34 8.99 -1.49
CA PRO A 108 3.27 10.44 -1.29
C PRO A 108 4.62 11.17 -1.34
N SER A 109 5.67 10.60 -0.74
CA SER A 109 7.01 11.20 -0.66
C SER A 109 8.15 10.27 -1.08
N ASN A 110 7.84 9.17 -1.78
CA ASN A 110 8.84 8.31 -2.38
C ASN A 110 8.30 7.53 -3.59
N LEU A 111 9.22 7.12 -4.47
CA LEU A 111 8.98 6.16 -5.55
C LEU A 111 9.69 4.85 -5.21
N ILE A 112 9.05 3.72 -5.53
CA ILE A 112 9.70 2.41 -5.44
C ILE A 112 9.66 1.76 -6.82
N PHE A 113 10.83 1.40 -7.33
CA PHE A 113 10.97 0.61 -8.55
C PHE A 113 11.25 -0.85 -8.16
N ASP A 114 10.35 -1.73 -8.58
CA ASP A 114 10.43 -3.16 -8.32
C ASP A 114 10.91 -3.88 -9.59
N TYR A 115 11.98 -4.66 -9.47
CA TYR A 115 12.48 -5.52 -10.53
C TYR A 115 13.02 -6.84 -9.97
N ASP A 116 12.43 -7.96 -10.38
CA ASP A 116 12.69 -9.28 -9.78
C ASP A 116 12.43 -9.26 -8.26
N CYS A 117 13.44 -9.51 -7.41
CA CYS A 117 13.31 -9.29 -5.97
C CYS A 117 13.82 -7.93 -5.50
N GLN A 118 14.49 -7.16 -6.38
CA GLN A 118 15.16 -5.92 -6.00
C GLN A 118 14.16 -4.76 -5.96
N ARG A 119 14.18 -4.01 -4.87
CA ARG A 119 13.47 -2.73 -4.72
C ARG A 119 14.45 -1.57 -4.72
N TYR A 120 14.18 -0.56 -5.54
CA TYR A 120 14.95 0.68 -5.56
C TYR A 120 14.07 1.85 -5.13
N ARG A 121 14.40 2.47 -3.99
CA ARG A 121 13.62 3.59 -3.43
C ARG A 121 14.26 4.92 -3.74
N VAL A 122 13.45 5.84 -4.24
CA VAL A 122 13.79 7.24 -4.45
C VAL A 122 12.91 8.08 -3.54
N ASP A 123 13.48 8.55 -2.44
CA ASP A 123 12.78 9.47 -1.55
C ASP A 123 12.84 10.88 -2.15
N HIS A 124 11.74 11.64 -2.08
CA HIS A 124 11.69 13.03 -2.51
C HIS A 124 11.12 13.94 -1.43
N SER A 125 11.55 15.20 -1.44
CA SER A 125 11.00 16.19 -0.52
C SER A 125 9.75 16.84 -1.10
N ASP A 126 8.65 16.77 -0.35
CA ASP A 126 7.43 17.57 -0.60
C ASP A 126 7.47 18.91 0.17
N TYR A 127 8.65 19.30 0.67
CA TYR A 127 8.82 20.43 1.59
C TYR A 127 8.74 21.80 0.90
N ASN A 128 8.49 21.82 -0.41
CA ASN A 128 8.38 23.06 -1.15
C ASN A 128 6.90 23.34 -1.44
N ASP A 129 6.41 24.38 -0.75
CA ASP A 129 5.18 25.13 -1.01
C ASP A 129 5.22 25.89 -2.36
N TYR A 130 5.88 25.32 -3.38
CA TYR A 130 6.01 25.94 -4.68
C TYR A 130 5.38 25.03 -5.72
N LYS A 131 4.11 25.31 -5.98
CA LYS A 131 3.44 24.95 -7.23
C LYS A 131 4.48 25.11 -8.36
N TYR A 132 4.66 24.06 -9.15
CA TYR A 132 5.44 24.06 -10.40
C TYR A 132 6.98 23.84 -10.34
N SER A 133 7.51 23.02 -9.42
CA SER A 133 8.95 22.62 -9.42
C SER A 133 9.14 21.10 -9.53
N PRO A 134 10.23 20.61 -10.15
CA PRO A 134 10.55 19.18 -10.19
C PRO A 134 10.80 18.64 -8.77
N TYR A 135 10.47 17.37 -8.54
CA TYR A 135 10.71 16.69 -7.27
C TYR A 135 12.20 16.57 -7.02
N LEU A 136 12.66 17.07 -5.87
CA LEU A 136 14.05 16.94 -5.45
C LEU A 136 14.23 15.60 -4.75
N VAL A 137 15.18 14.81 -5.24
CA VAL A 137 15.57 13.56 -4.59
C VAL A 137 16.22 13.91 -3.25
N SER A 138 15.74 13.33 -2.16
CA SER A 138 16.27 13.56 -0.82
C SER A 138 17.26 12.47 -0.42
N THR A 139 16.87 11.21 -0.60
CA THR A 139 17.67 10.04 -0.23
C THR A 139 17.38 8.85 -1.14
N LEU A 140 18.33 7.91 -1.16
CA LEU A 140 18.29 6.71 -1.97
C LEU A 140 18.69 5.53 -1.11
N THR A 141 17.92 4.43 -1.20
CA THR A 141 18.30 3.18 -0.54
C THR A 141 18.96 2.24 -1.55
N PRO A 142 20.00 1.49 -1.13
CA PRO A 142 20.54 0.43 -1.96
C PRO A 142 19.46 -0.59 -2.33
N PRO A 143 19.57 -1.23 -3.50
CA PRO A 143 18.65 -2.26 -3.91
C PRO A 143 18.65 -3.42 -2.89
N SER A 144 17.46 -3.82 -2.46
CA SER A 144 17.27 -4.87 -1.45
C SER A 144 16.10 -5.79 -1.83
N CYS A 145 16.13 -7.03 -1.32
CA CYS A 145 15.02 -7.97 -1.47
C CYS A 145 14.28 -8.11 -0.14
N LEU A 146 12.95 -7.91 -0.16
CA LEU A 146 12.11 -7.98 1.04
C LEU A 146 11.88 -9.40 1.54
N THR A 147 11.89 -10.37 0.64
CA THR A 147 11.91 -11.79 1.00
C THR A 147 13.36 -12.26 1.00
N THR A 148 13.79 -12.87 2.11
CA THR A 148 14.86 -13.87 2.01
C THR A 148 14.42 -14.89 0.96
N PRO A 149 15.30 -15.34 0.04
CA PRO A 149 14.87 -16.23 -1.02
C PRO A 149 14.24 -17.46 -0.38
N VAL A 150 12.98 -17.72 -0.75
CA VAL A 150 12.34 -19.00 -0.46
C VAL A 150 13.31 -20.09 -0.94
N PRO A 151 13.71 -21.04 -0.08
CA PRO A 151 14.58 -22.11 -0.52
C PRO A 151 13.83 -22.96 -1.54
N SER A 152 14.52 -23.31 -2.64
CA SER A 152 14.26 -24.50 -3.47
C SER A 152 13.06 -24.54 -4.43
N SER A 153 12.79 -23.46 -5.18
CA SER A 153 12.24 -23.61 -6.55
C SER A 153 12.55 -22.45 -7.50
N SER A 154 13.59 -21.64 -7.20
CA SER A 154 14.03 -20.62 -8.14
C SER A 154 14.67 -21.30 -9.34
N HIS A 155 14.03 -21.19 -10.50
CA HIS A 155 14.70 -21.28 -11.78
C HIS A 155 16.03 -20.52 -11.67
N SER A 156 17.15 -21.23 -11.83
CA SER A 156 18.45 -20.59 -11.87
C SER A 156 18.43 -19.57 -13.00
N LEU A 157 18.50 -18.27 -12.68
CA LEU A 157 18.59 -17.24 -13.70
C LEU A 157 19.75 -17.59 -14.65
N SER A 158 19.49 -17.57 -15.95
CA SER A 158 20.53 -17.74 -16.97
C SER A 158 21.59 -16.65 -16.81
N SER A 159 22.80 -16.88 -17.35
CA SER A 159 23.87 -15.88 -17.30
C SER A 159 23.45 -14.56 -17.94
N GLU A 160 22.68 -14.62 -19.02
CA GLU A 160 22.11 -13.45 -19.70
C GLU A 160 21.11 -12.71 -18.80
N GLN A 161 20.20 -13.43 -18.15
CA GLN A 161 19.22 -12.84 -17.22
C GLN A 161 19.90 -12.18 -16.02
N LYS A 162 20.99 -12.77 -15.50
CA LYS A 162 21.80 -12.16 -14.44
C LYS A 162 22.44 -10.86 -14.92
N GLN A 163 23.05 -10.88 -16.11
CA GLN A 163 23.71 -9.70 -16.67
C GLN A 163 22.71 -8.57 -16.94
N GLN A 164 21.53 -8.90 -17.46
CA GLN A 164 20.45 -7.93 -17.67
C GLN A 164 19.94 -7.34 -16.35
N ARG A 165 19.78 -8.17 -15.30
CA ARG A 165 19.44 -7.69 -13.96
C ARG A 165 20.47 -6.70 -13.42
N TYR A 166 21.76 -7.02 -13.54
CA TYR A 166 22.82 -6.11 -13.10
C TYR A 166 22.75 -4.78 -13.85
N LYS A 167 22.54 -4.82 -15.16
CA LYS A 167 22.44 -3.63 -16.01
C LYS A 167 21.25 -2.74 -15.64
N ILE A 168 20.06 -3.31 -15.40
CA ILE A 168 18.88 -2.54 -14.98
C ILE A 168 19.11 -1.87 -13.61
N VAL A 169 19.65 -2.63 -12.65
CA VAL A 169 19.95 -2.10 -11.31
C VAL A 169 21.02 -1.00 -11.37
N GLU A 170 22.06 -1.18 -12.18
CA GLU A 170 23.11 -0.18 -12.40
C GLU A 170 22.54 1.09 -13.04
N ASN A 171 21.71 0.96 -14.08
CA ASN A 171 21.07 2.10 -14.71
C ASN A 171 20.14 2.84 -13.74
N LEU A 172 19.33 2.13 -12.95
CA LEU A 172 18.44 2.76 -11.94
C LEU A 172 19.26 3.50 -10.87
N THR A 173 20.41 2.92 -10.50
CA THR A 173 21.37 3.54 -9.57
C THR A 173 22.01 4.80 -10.17
N ALA A 174 22.28 4.81 -11.47
CA ALA A 174 22.83 5.96 -12.17
C ALA A 174 21.79 7.09 -12.38
N LEU A 175 20.53 6.72 -12.59
CA LEU A 175 19.41 7.63 -12.81
C LEU A 175 19.13 8.54 -11.61
N PHE A 176 19.43 8.06 -10.40
CA PHE A 176 19.27 8.84 -9.18
C PHE A 176 20.57 8.77 -8.37
N PRO A 177 21.43 9.80 -8.42
CA PRO A 177 22.74 9.76 -7.79
C PRO A 177 22.61 9.86 -6.27
N ARG A 178 23.42 9.08 -5.56
CA ARG A 178 23.52 9.13 -4.08
C ARG A 178 23.73 10.58 -3.62
N TYR A 179 23.00 10.99 -2.58
CA TYR A 179 23.08 12.31 -1.93
C TYR A 179 22.35 13.48 -2.61
N GLY A 180 21.13 13.24 -3.10
CA GLY A 180 20.11 14.29 -3.27
C GLY A 180 20.40 15.36 -4.32
N ARG A 181 21.20 15.04 -5.35
CA ARG A 181 21.48 15.93 -6.49
C ARG A 181 20.59 15.67 -7.70
N GLY A 182 19.69 14.70 -7.61
CA GLY A 182 18.76 14.36 -8.68
C GLY A 182 17.46 15.16 -8.56
N SER A 183 16.84 15.42 -9.71
CA SER A 183 15.45 15.85 -9.77
C SER A 183 14.70 15.04 -10.80
N PHE A 184 13.38 14.93 -10.62
CA PHE A 184 12.53 14.31 -11.62
C PHE A 184 11.19 15.04 -11.76
N SER A 185 10.54 14.82 -12.89
CA SER A 185 9.16 15.26 -13.14
C SER A 185 8.34 14.14 -13.75
N PHE A 186 7.03 14.23 -13.55
CA PHE A 186 6.07 13.32 -14.16
C PHE A 186 5.31 14.01 -15.26
N GLN A 187 4.95 13.26 -16.30
CA GLN A 187 3.98 13.63 -17.31
C GLN A 187 2.98 12.51 -17.57
N LEU A 188 1.71 12.80 -17.34
CA LEU A 188 0.62 11.89 -17.67
C LEU A 188 0.16 12.12 -19.11
N ILE A 189 0.15 11.05 -19.90
CA ILE A 189 -0.26 11.04 -21.30
C ILE A 189 -1.41 10.04 -21.44
N SER A 190 -2.55 10.47 -21.97
CA SER A 190 -3.62 9.53 -22.38
C SER A 190 -3.39 9.07 -23.81
N GLN A 191 -3.35 7.76 -24.02
CA GLN A 191 -3.51 7.15 -25.34
C GLN A 191 -4.89 6.50 -25.41
N LYS A 192 -5.76 7.10 -26.21
CA LYS A 192 -7.12 6.57 -26.46
C LYS A 192 -7.03 5.14 -27.03
N PRO A 193 -7.94 4.23 -26.63
CA PRO A 193 -9.17 4.52 -25.89
C PRO A 193 -9.10 4.31 -24.35
N SER A 194 -8.01 3.80 -23.78
CA SER A 194 -7.97 3.49 -22.33
C SER A 194 -6.57 3.13 -21.79
N THR A 195 -5.50 3.57 -22.45
CA THR A 195 -4.13 3.32 -21.97
C THR A 195 -3.50 4.63 -21.52
N TYR A 196 -3.24 4.75 -20.23
CA TYR A 196 -2.49 5.87 -19.70
C TYR A 196 -1.00 5.54 -19.70
N GLN A 197 -0.20 6.52 -20.09
CA GLN A 197 1.23 6.47 -19.94
C GLN A 197 1.69 7.53 -18.93
N LEU A 198 2.57 7.12 -18.02
CA LEU A 198 3.23 8.03 -17.10
C LEU A 198 4.69 8.11 -17.53
N VAL A 199 5.09 9.29 -17.99
CA VAL A 199 6.46 9.59 -18.38
C VAL A 199 7.16 10.19 -17.17
N LEU A 200 8.21 9.52 -16.70
CA LEU A 200 9.12 10.01 -15.69
C LEU A 200 10.36 10.55 -16.37
N LYS A 201 10.63 11.84 -16.19
CA LYS A 201 11.89 12.45 -16.62
C LYS A 201 12.77 12.63 -15.42
N ALA A 202 13.91 11.95 -15.38
CA ALA A 202 14.84 12.04 -14.28
C ALA A 202 16.23 12.36 -14.85
N GLN A 203 16.79 13.49 -14.40
CA GLN A 203 17.95 14.10 -15.05
C GLN A 203 17.70 14.31 -16.57
N ASP A 204 18.45 13.62 -17.42
CA ASP A 204 18.36 13.69 -18.88
C ASP A 204 17.69 12.44 -19.51
N ASP A 205 17.33 11.46 -18.69
CA ASP A 205 16.72 10.21 -19.13
C ASP A 205 15.19 10.30 -19.06
N THR A 206 14.52 9.56 -19.95
CA THR A 206 13.06 9.50 -20.03
C THR A 206 12.59 8.06 -19.91
N LEU A 207 11.78 7.79 -18.89
CA LEU A 207 11.19 6.49 -18.62
C LEU A 207 9.68 6.57 -18.88
N THR A 208 9.16 5.73 -19.78
CA THR A 208 7.73 5.67 -20.09
C THR A 208 7.12 4.44 -19.45
N PHE A 209 6.13 4.66 -18.59
CA PHE A 209 5.37 3.60 -17.93
C PHE A 209 3.98 3.48 -18.56
N LYS A 210 3.53 2.25 -18.81
CA LYS A 210 2.14 1.94 -19.13
C LYS A 210 1.37 1.67 -17.85
N GLY A 211 0.27 2.38 -17.64
CA GLY A 211 -0.66 2.17 -16.54
C GLY A 211 -1.74 1.16 -16.90
N SER A 212 -1.94 0.17 -16.05
CA SER A 212 -3.11 -0.73 -16.10
C SER A 212 -3.96 -0.51 -14.86
N VAL A 213 -5.28 -0.39 -15.00
CA VAL A 213 -6.18 -0.16 -13.86
C VAL A 213 -6.05 -1.30 -12.85
N LYS A 214 -5.80 -0.96 -11.57
CA LYS A 214 -5.75 -1.94 -10.49
C LYS A 214 -7.13 -2.56 -10.29
N THR A 215 -7.14 -3.88 -10.15
CA THR A 215 -8.36 -4.59 -9.73
C THR A 215 -8.50 -4.46 -8.21
N ILE A 216 -9.53 -3.75 -7.75
CA ILE A 216 -9.86 -3.67 -6.32
C ILE A 216 -10.30 -5.05 -5.86
N LYS A 217 -9.53 -5.64 -4.93
CA LYS A 217 -9.91 -6.90 -4.29
C LYS A 217 -10.90 -6.61 -3.16
N PRO A 218 -11.97 -7.40 -3.04
CA PRO A 218 -12.84 -7.33 -1.87
C PRO A 218 -12.03 -7.51 -0.59
N THR A 219 -12.18 -6.59 0.35
CA THR A 219 -11.53 -6.68 1.65
C THR A 219 -12.43 -7.43 2.62
N SER A 220 -11.82 -8.28 3.46
CA SER A 220 -12.51 -8.96 4.54
C SER A 220 -12.43 -8.12 5.82
N GLY A 221 -13.54 -7.97 6.54
CA GLY A 221 -13.58 -7.30 7.85
C GLY A 221 -14.40 -6.03 7.83
N LEU A 222 -14.25 -5.23 8.89
CA LEU A 222 -14.94 -3.95 8.99
C LEU A 222 -14.32 -2.92 8.03
N PRO A 223 -15.11 -1.95 7.52
CA PRO A 223 -14.59 -0.84 6.72
C PRO A 223 -13.49 -0.09 7.47
N ILE A 224 -12.41 0.26 6.77
CA ILE A 224 -11.31 1.04 7.31
C ILE A 224 -11.28 2.36 6.56
N THR A 225 -11.62 3.45 7.25
CA THR A 225 -11.51 4.79 6.70
C THR A 225 -10.38 5.55 7.36
N LYS A 226 -9.96 6.64 6.72
CA LYS A 226 -8.99 7.58 7.29
C LYS A 226 -9.47 8.10 8.65
N GLU A 227 -10.72 8.54 8.73
CA GLU A 227 -11.34 9.06 9.96
C GLU A 227 -11.32 8.00 11.08
N PHE A 228 -11.58 6.75 10.74
CA PHE A 228 -11.52 5.65 11.70
C PHE A 228 -10.10 5.44 12.24
N LEU A 229 -9.09 5.42 11.36
CA LEU A 229 -7.69 5.29 11.77
C LEU A 229 -7.25 6.46 12.66
N GLU A 230 -7.67 7.68 12.34
CA GLU A 230 -7.32 8.90 13.08
C GLU A 230 -8.03 9.02 14.45
N SER A 231 -9.18 8.37 14.61
CA SER A 231 -9.95 8.39 15.87
C SER A 231 -9.31 7.57 17.00
N HIS A 232 -8.26 6.79 16.71
CA HIS A 232 -7.61 5.92 17.67
C HIS A 232 -6.10 6.16 17.73
N LYS A 233 -5.52 5.90 18.90
CA LYS A 233 -4.10 5.55 19.02
C LYS A 233 -3.98 4.04 18.84
N TRP A 234 -2.93 3.58 18.21
CA TRP A 234 -2.75 2.18 17.91
C TRP A 234 -1.51 1.68 18.62
N ARG A 235 -1.62 0.59 19.38
CA ARG A 235 -0.50 -0.04 20.06
C ARG A 235 -0.15 -1.35 19.38
N LEU A 236 1.12 -1.54 19.03
CA LEU A 236 1.59 -2.82 18.53
C LEU A 236 1.51 -3.85 19.65
N VAL A 237 0.80 -4.95 19.40
CA VAL A 237 0.66 -6.07 20.35
C VAL A 237 1.36 -7.34 19.87
N SER A 238 1.62 -7.46 18.57
CA SER A 238 2.39 -8.56 18.01
C SER A 238 2.97 -8.17 16.67
N ALA A 239 4.21 -8.60 16.41
CA ALA A 239 4.84 -8.53 15.11
C ALA A 239 5.53 -9.87 14.80
N ILE A 240 5.15 -10.52 13.71
CA ILE A 240 5.75 -11.78 13.28
C ILE A 240 6.26 -11.65 11.85
N ASN A 241 7.35 -12.35 11.55
CA ASN A 241 7.88 -12.40 10.20
C ASN A 241 7.12 -13.41 9.32
N SER A 242 7.48 -13.47 8.05
CA SER A 242 6.95 -14.44 7.08
C SER A 242 7.07 -15.92 7.50
N ASN A 243 8.03 -16.25 8.38
CA ASN A 243 8.21 -17.58 8.97
C ASN A 243 7.40 -17.80 10.27
N GLN A 244 6.48 -16.89 10.59
CA GLN A 244 5.67 -16.88 11.82
C GLN A 244 6.50 -16.77 13.12
N GLN A 245 7.74 -16.28 13.03
CA GLN A 245 8.58 -16.03 14.19
C GLN A 245 8.45 -14.57 14.64
N PRO A 246 8.50 -14.28 15.96
CA PRO A 246 8.47 -12.90 16.43
C PRO A 246 9.62 -12.06 15.86
N ILE A 247 9.30 -10.85 15.40
CA ILE A 247 10.30 -9.85 15.03
C ILE A 247 10.86 -9.26 16.32
N THR A 248 12.06 -9.66 16.73
CA THR A 248 12.63 -9.35 18.05
C THR A 248 12.58 -7.86 18.39
N GLU A 249 12.97 -7.01 17.45
CA GLU A 249 13.06 -5.56 17.63
C GLU A 249 11.69 -4.91 17.88
N LEU A 250 10.62 -5.50 17.35
CA LEU A 250 9.24 -5.00 17.46
C LEU A 250 8.45 -5.62 18.62
N ASN A 251 9.02 -6.61 19.30
CA ASN A 251 8.39 -7.30 20.43
C ASN A 251 9.18 -7.18 21.74
N TYR A 252 10.07 -6.18 21.87
CA TYR A 252 10.81 -5.97 23.11
C TYR A 252 9.87 -5.72 24.30
N ARG A 253 10.03 -6.54 25.34
CA ARG A 253 9.30 -6.35 26.60
C ARG A 253 9.66 -4.99 27.22
N GLY A 254 8.64 -4.20 27.54
CA GLY A 254 8.79 -2.89 28.18
C GLY A 254 9.09 -1.72 27.22
N ILE A 255 9.14 -1.98 25.91
CA ILE A 255 9.28 -0.94 24.88
C ILE A 255 8.02 -1.00 24.00
N PRO A 256 6.93 -0.31 24.39
CA PRO A 256 5.72 -0.29 23.58
C PRO A 256 5.97 0.52 22.30
N ILE A 257 5.45 0.00 21.18
CA ILE A 257 5.43 0.72 19.90
C ILE A 257 4.01 1.19 19.68
N TYR A 258 3.88 2.49 19.40
CA TYR A 258 2.59 3.10 19.09
C TYR A 258 2.59 3.62 17.65
N SER A 259 1.42 3.61 17.03
CA SER A 259 1.16 4.36 15.81
C SER A 259 -0.01 5.32 15.98
N GLY A 260 0.02 6.39 15.20
CA GLY A 260 -1.00 7.42 15.18
C GLY A 260 -1.17 7.95 13.76
N PHE A 261 -2.43 8.11 13.38
CA PHE A 261 -2.82 8.71 12.11
C PHE A 261 -3.39 10.11 12.39
N TYR A 262 -3.06 11.06 11.54
CA TYR A 262 -3.55 12.43 11.67
C TYR A 262 -3.50 13.17 10.34
N THR A 263 -4.39 14.14 10.18
CA THR A 263 -4.32 15.12 9.10
C THR A 263 -3.64 16.39 9.58
N SER A 264 -2.65 16.87 8.84
CA SER A 264 -2.01 18.17 9.05
C SER A 264 -1.76 18.83 7.70
N ASN A 265 -2.12 20.10 7.56
CA ASN A 265 -1.99 20.87 6.31
C ASN A 265 -2.56 20.11 5.10
N GLU A 266 -3.78 19.58 5.24
CA GLU A 266 -4.50 18.79 4.22
C GLU A 266 -3.81 17.47 3.82
N ARG A 267 -2.67 17.13 4.45
CA ARG A 267 -1.92 15.88 4.21
C ARG A 267 -2.20 14.87 5.32
N SER A 268 -2.55 13.65 4.92
CA SER A 268 -2.66 12.51 5.84
C SER A 268 -1.27 12.03 6.22
N ASN A 269 -0.98 11.92 7.51
CA ASN A 269 0.30 11.48 8.04
C ASN A 269 0.11 10.30 9.00
N ALA A 270 1.07 9.38 8.98
CA ALA A 270 1.16 8.26 9.89
C ALA A 270 2.50 8.37 10.62
N GLY A 271 2.46 8.27 11.94
CA GLY A 271 3.63 8.21 12.80
C GLY A 271 3.64 6.92 13.61
N PHE A 272 4.84 6.39 13.84
CA PHE A 272 5.14 5.20 14.62
C PHE A 272 6.25 5.55 15.58
N SER A 273 6.22 5.11 16.83
CA SER A 273 7.27 5.45 17.79
C SER A 273 7.44 4.38 18.85
N ALA A 274 8.69 4.10 19.19
CA ALA A 274 9.08 3.34 20.37
C ALA A 274 9.37 4.27 21.56
N ASN A 275 8.71 5.43 21.59
CA ASN A 275 8.96 6.55 22.51
C ASN A 275 10.41 7.06 22.43
N CYS A 276 10.92 7.25 21.20
CA CYS A 276 12.20 7.90 20.95
C CYS A 276 12.06 8.98 19.87
N ASN A 277 12.54 8.75 18.65
CA ASN A 277 12.54 9.74 17.58
C ASN A 277 11.23 9.78 16.81
N GLY A 278 10.52 8.66 16.79
CA GLY A 278 9.39 8.46 15.90
C GLY A 278 9.86 8.30 14.45
N VAL A 279 9.08 7.53 13.70
CA VAL A 279 9.26 7.26 12.28
C VAL A 279 7.91 7.40 11.61
N GLY A 280 7.87 7.82 10.36
CA GLY A 280 6.58 8.04 9.72
C GLY A 280 6.72 8.95 8.53
N GLY A 281 5.58 9.46 8.07
CA GLY A 281 5.50 10.33 6.91
C GLY A 281 4.07 10.44 6.40
N PRO A 282 3.90 11.11 5.25
CA PRO A 282 2.61 11.14 4.57
C PRO A 282 2.19 9.72 4.16
N TYR A 283 0.88 9.44 4.22
CA TYR A 283 0.35 8.12 3.84
C TYR A 283 -0.87 8.24 2.92
N ILE A 284 -1.14 7.15 2.20
CA ILE A 284 -2.40 6.90 1.49
C ILE A 284 -3.00 5.59 1.98
N LEU A 285 -4.32 5.61 2.17
CA LEU A 285 -5.14 4.43 2.32
C LEU A 285 -5.94 4.25 1.02
N THR A 286 -5.70 3.14 0.34
CA THR A 286 -6.40 2.78 -0.89
C THR A 286 -7.79 2.19 -0.60
N PRO A 287 -8.72 2.17 -1.58
CA PRO A 287 -10.06 1.60 -1.39
C PRO A 287 -10.06 0.11 -0.99
N ASP A 288 -9.05 -0.66 -1.38
CA ASP A 288 -8.83 -2.05 -0.98
C ASP A 288 -8.03 -2.17 0.33
N HIS A 289 -8.02 -1.12 1.15
CA HIS A 289 -7.39 -1.06 2.47
C HIS A 289 -5.87 -1.36 2.46
N ILE A 290 -5.17 -1.07 1.36
CA ILE A 290 -3.70 -1.07 1.35
C ILE A 290 -3.20 0.28 1.86
N LEU A 291 -2.39 0.22 2.91
CA LEU A 291 -1.66 1.32 3.50
C LEU A 291 -0.30 1.48 2.82
N LEU A 292 -0.06 2.68 2.28
CA LEU A 292 1.21 3.07 1.68
C LEU A 292 1.75 4.28 2.43
N ILE A 293 2.96 4.14 2.99
CA ILE A 293 3.58 5.17 3.82
C ILE A 293 4.83 5.68 3.11
N GLY A 294 4.91 7.00 3.01
CA GLY A 294 6.08 7.72 2.52
C GLY A 294 7.13 7.92 3.61
N SER A 295 8.18 8.63 3.23
CA SER A 295 9.27 9.01 4.13
C SER A 295 8.99 10.39 4.76
N GLY A 296 9.37 10.55 6.03
CA GLY A 296 9.23 11.78 6.80
C GLY A 296 10.47 12.03 7.66
N ALA A 297 10.65 13.29 8.09
CA ALA A 297 11.78 13.67 8.95
C ALA A 297 11.70 12.97 10.31
N GLN A 298 12.85 12.60 10.86
CA GLN A 298 13.00 11.98 12.17
C GLN A 298 13.97 12.81 13.00
N SER A 299 13.73 12.93 14.30
CA SER A 299 14.76 13.46 15.19
C SER A 299 15.93 12.47 15.31
N MET A 300 17.09 12.95 15.75
CA MET A 300 18.28 12.12 15.98
C MET A 300 18.68 12.16 17.46
N MET A 301 17.74 11.82 18.33
CA MET A 301 17.98 11.65 19.77
C MET A 301 18.47 10.23 20.06
N GLY A 302 19.46 10.10 20.94
CA GLY A 302 19.89 8.82 21.47
C GLY A 302 18.96 8.37 22.59
N CYS A 303 18.29 7.24 22.43
CA CYS A 303 17.39 6.66 23.45
C CYS A 303 17.78 5.24 23.85
N GLY A 304 18.96 4.80 23.40
CA GLY A 304 19.54 3.51 23.71
C GLY A 304 19.23 2.46 22.64
N PRO A 305 20.05 1.40 22.58
CA PRO A 305 20.16 0.54 21.40
C PRO A 305 18.87 -0.21 21.05
N LYS A 306 18.07 -0.60 22.06
CA LYS A 306 16.82 -1.34 21.82
C LYS A 306 15.71 -0.46 21.22
N ARG A 307 15.61 0.80 21.64
CA ARG A 307 14.60 1.73 21.11
C ARG A 307 14.97 2.17 19.71
N GLU A 308 16.26 2.46 19.49
CA GLU A 308 16.80 2.77 18.17
C GLU A 308 16.60 1.60 17.20
N ALA A 309 16.92 0.37 17.60
CA ALA A 309 16.66 -0.81 16.77
C ALA A 309 15.17 -1.03 16.47
N ALA A 310 14.28 -0.76 17.43
CA ALA A 310 12.83 -0.83 17.21
C ALA A 310 12.34 0.21 16.20
N GLU A 311 12.85 1.45 16.27
CA GLU A 311 12.52 2.51 15.32
C GLU A 311 13.12 2.28 13.95
N ASP A 312 14.35 1.78 13.86
CA ASP A 312 14.95 1.38 12.58
C ASP A 312 14.15 0.26 11.92
N LYS A 313 13.75 -0.77 12.70
CA LYS A 313 12.95 -1.88 12.18
C LYS A 313 11.54 -1.44 11.80
N ILE A 314 10.86 -0.61 12.59
CA ILE A 314 9.51 -0.15 12.23
C ILE A 314 9.56 0.77 10.99
N ARG A 315 10.61 1.58 10.84
CA ARG A 315 10.87 2.35 9.61
C ARG A 315 11.04 1.44 8.40
N GLU A 316 11.86 0.40 8.53
CA GLU A 316 12.10 -0.59 7.48
C GLU A 316 10.78 -1.22 7.04
N VAL A 317 9.99 -1.76 7.96
CA VAL A 317 8.78 -2.50 7.57
C VAL A 317 7.66 -1.60 7.05
N GLU A 318 7.44 -0.42 7.65
CA GLU A 318 6.35 0.48 7.26
C GLU A 318 6.64 1.28 5.97
N GLN A 319 7.88 1.74 5.77
CA GLN A 319 8.22 2.57 4.61
C GLN A 319 8.68 1.75 3.39
N LEU A 320 9.09 0.49 3.58
CA LEU A 320 9.54 -0.37 2.46
C LEU A 320 8.49 -1.36 1.98
N SER A 321 7.47 -1.62 2.78
CA SER A 321 6.43 -2.60 2.46
C SER A 321 5.11 -1.93 2.08
N ARG A 322 4.22 -2.72 1.49
CA ARG A 322 2.79 -2.40 1.31
C ARG A 322 2.01 -3.11 2.39
N GLY A 323 1.18 -2.39 3.16
CA GLY A 323 0.42 -2.99 4.26
C GLY A 323 -1.04 -3.24 3.92
N GLN A 324 -1.43 -4.48 3.66
CA GLN A 324 -2.84 -4.85 3.56
C GLN A 324 -3.46 -4.83 4.95
N LEU A 325 -4.40 -3.91 5.18
CA LEU A 325 -5.11 -3.79 6.43
C LEU A 325 -6.38 -4.66 6.45
N SER A 326 -6.67 -5.20 7.63
CA SER A 326 -7.94 -5.83 7.96
C SER A 326 -8.30 -5.52 9.40
N LEU A 327 -9.59 -5.26 9.65
CA LEU A 327 -10.07 -4.79 10.94
C LEU A 327 -11.10 -5.78 11.51
N LYS A 328 -10.90 -6.15 12.77
CA LYS A 328 -11.83 -6.98 13.53
C LYS A 328 -12.18 -6.28 14.85
N GLN A 329 -13.47 -6.20 15.13
CA GLN A 329 -13.97 -5.87 16.46
C GLN A 329 -14.11 -7.16 17.26
N TYR A 330 -13.70 -7.15 18.52
CA TYR A 330 -13.98 -8.24 19.45
C TYR A 330 -15.00 -7.79 20.49
N PRO A 331 -15.85 -8.70 20.97
CA PRO A 331 -16.77 -8.40 22.03
C PRO A 331 -16.01 -7.99 23.30
N ASP A 332 -16.46 -6.92 23.93
CA ASP A 332 -16.01 -6.58 25.27
C ASP A 332 -16.49 -7.64 26.26
N SER A 333 -15.58 -8.18 27.06
CA SER A 333 -15.91 -9.21 28.05
C SER A 333 -16.55 -8.66 29.33
N ASP A 334 -16.86 -7.35 29.39
CA ASP A 334 -17.21 -6.68 30.65
C ASP A 334 -18.07 -5.42 30.42
N GLU A 335 -19.37 -5.53 30.65
CA GLU A 335 -20.41 -4.51 30.37
C GLU A 335 -20.39 -3.30 31.33
N SER A 336 -19.51 -3.28 32.34
CA SER A 336 -19.64 -2.39 33.50
C SER A 336 -19.01 -1.00 33.37
N VAL A 337 -18.27 -0.72 32.30
CA VAL A 337 -17.63 0.59 32.06
C VAL A 337 -17.76 0.93 30.58
N ALA A 338 -18.13 2.18 30.25
CA ALA A 338 -18.09 2.71 28.89
C ALA A 338 -16.65 2.68 28.34
N LYS A 339 -16.22 1.49 27.89
CA LYS A 339 -14.92 1.23 27.28
C LYS A 339 -15.05 1.48 25.78
N ILE A 340 -13.99 2.03 25.19
CA ILE A 340 -13.88 2.08 23.74
C ILE A 340 -13.95 0.65 23.19
N PRO A 341 -14.65 0.39 22.07
CA PRO A 341 -14.74 -0.97 21.54
C PRO A 341 -13.35 -1.51 21.23
N TYR A 342 -13.13 -2.79 21.52
CA TYR A 342 -11.86 -3.45 21.23
C TYR A 342 -11.73 -3.78 19.74
N TYR A 343 -10.76 -3.15 19.09
CA TYR A 343 -10.40 -3.39 17.70
C TYR A 343 -8.98 -3.92 17.58
N LEU A 344 -8.80 -4.95 16.75
CA LEU A 344 -7.51 -5.36 16.21
C LEU A 344 -7.42 -5.01 14.74
N LEU A 345 -6.47 -4.14 14.42
CA LEU A 345 -6.05 -3.83 13.07
C LEU A 345 -4.87 -4.75 12.73
N THR A 346 -5.10 -5.70 11.84
CA THR A 346 -4.04 -6.58 11.32
C THR A 346 -3.52 -6.00 10.02
N GLN A 347 -2.21 -5.81 9.94
CA GLN A 347 -1.49 -5.33 8.78
C GLN A 347 -0.58 -6.44 8.26
N LYS A 348 -0.90 -6.96 7.08
CA LYS A 348 -0.06 -7.95 6.37
C LYS A 348 0.81 -7.23 5.36
N LEU A 349 2.12 -7.37 5.50
CA LEU A 349 3.09 -6.75 4.62
C LEU A 349 3.37 -7.64 3.42
N ASP A 350 3.75 -7.03 2.30
CA ASP A 350 4.21 -7.76 1.10
C ASP A 350 5.57 -8.46 1.29
N SER A 351 6.32 -8.13 2.35
CA SER A 351 7.44 -8.95 2.84
C SER A 351 7.00 -10.32 3.39
N GLY A 352 5.70 -10.48 3.67
CA GLY A 352 5.11 -11.63 4.37
C GLY A 352 5.00 -11.42 5.88
N ASP A 353 5.55 -10.34 6.42
CA ASP A 353 5.43 -10.03 7.84
C ASP A 353 3.99 -9.64 8.21
N THR A 354 3.62 -9.84 9.47
CA THR A 354 2.30 -9.47 10.00
C THR A 354 2.46 -8.66 11.29
N LEU A 355 1.87 -7.48 11.30
CA LEU A 355 1.77 -6.57 12.44
C LEU A 355 0.33 -6.57 12.94
N ILE A 356 0.15 -6.67 14.26
CA ILE A 356 -1.16 -6.61 14.90
C ILE A 356 -1.18 -5.41 15.85
N TRP A 357 -2.09 -4.48 15.57
CA TRP A 357 -2.29 -3.25 16.31
C TRP A 357 -3.60 -3.31 17.08
N LYS A 358 -3.57 -2.92 18.34
CA LYS A 358 -4.74 -2.77 19.20
C LYS A 358 -5.08 -1.29 19.33
N ASN A 359 -6.37 -0.93 19.23
CA ASN A 359 -6.77 0.43 19.50
C ASN A 359 -6.65 0.80 20.99
N GLU A 360 -6.29 2.05 21.24
CA GLU A 360 -6.27 2.71 22.53
C GLU A 360 -6.94 4.08 22.39
N LYS A 361 -7.41 4.62 23.51
CA LYS A 361 -8.06 5.92 23.55
C LYS A 361 -7.03 6.98 23.15
N LYS A 362 -7.40 7.86 22.23
CA LYS A 362 -6.64 9.07 21.94
C LYS A 362 -6.82 10.01 23.14
N GLU A 363 -5.72 10.38 23.78
CA GLU A 363 -5.72 11.30 24.94
C GLU A 363 -6.09 12.73 24.52
#